data_AF-A0AAX4J8P8-F1
#
_entry.id   AF-A0AAX4J8P8-F1
#
_cell.length_a   1.000
_cell.length_b   1.000
_cell.length_c   1.000
_cell.angle_alpha   90.00
_cell.angle_beta   90.00
_cell.angle_gamma   90.00
#
_symmetry.space_group_name_H-M   'P 1'
#
loop_
_entity.id
_entity.type
_entity.pdbx_description
1 polymer ?
#
loop_
_entity_poly.entity_id
_entity_poly.type
_entity_poly.pdbx_seq_one_letter_code
_entity_poly.pdbx_strand_id
1 'polypeptide(L)'
;MKKLAHTAQKFINNLNKLIKKSNDTKIDKEYFRDLLSKIREIKSIYKFDESLIYKEINTNEKNIDKQNVSMFVYNDEIVSIFSKTGKILQNKFIKDENLKCDHIFNFTINFKIDNIKMVDDSVSFNNMLSSLDFYLIDVFDHSYRSYNPYVCYISILSNSGFLYIVDVLKCRSLIIDSGLLTCKFQKIFPNIKIFKKLKIDFKNVTCYKIGDYFYNEDFLLFSTYKISPYTYIDWRIDNLQIYLKSYICDRILQFSKYKNNFENNLEKDTEVDFKNNFKNDLKNNFQNKVKNIFENNFEKDTEVYFKNNLEKDTEVYFENNLESDEDFLYLEKDTELYFETFRRFFISKYLLEDDKYLEKLIRNREAVALNNNESIYYVMTNDQLAINAKYKFKNEEDFIKHDAMTSSIVKQNLNFFKD
;
A
#
# COMPACT_ATOMS: atom_id res chain seq x y z
N MET A 1 21.34 18.68 -15.16
CA MET A 1 21.14 19.16 -13.77
C MET A 1 21.25 20.68 -13.54
N LYS A 2 22.38 21.39 -13.79
CA LYS A 2 22.48 22.85 -13.50
C LYS A 2 21.38 23.71 -14.15
N LYS A 3 21.01 23.43 -15.40
CA LYS A 3 19.93 24.12 -16.13
C LYS A 3 18.54 23.86 -15.51
N LEU A 4 18.34 22.66 -14.96
CA LEU A 4 17.09 22.25 -14.30
C LEU A 4 16.96 22.88 -12.91
N ALA A 5 18.04 22.87 -12.11
CA ALA A 5 18.10 23.56 -10.82
C ALA A 5 17.87 25.07 -10.98
N HIS A 6 18.44 25.68 -12.02
CA HIS A 6 18.21 27.08 -12.32
C HIS A 6 16.75 27.39 -12.70
N THR A 7 16.09 26.45 -13.41
CA THR A 7 14.67 26.58 -13.80
C THR A 7 13.75 26.42 -12.59
N ALA A 8 14.01 25.45 -11.72
CA ALA A 8 13.28 25.24 -10.47
C ALA A 8 13.44 26.41 -9.49
N GLN A 9 14.66 26.96 -9.36
CA GLN A 9 14.91 28.14 -8.54
C GLN A 9 14.19 29.38 -9.09
N LYS A 10 14.15 29.56 -10.42
CA LYS A 10 13.39 30.63 -11.07
C LYS A 10 11.88 30.46 -10.84
N PHE A 11 11.38 29.23 -10.86
CA PHE A 11 9.99 28.90 -10.56
C PHE A 11 9.63 29.22 -9.10
N ILE A 12 10.40 28.72 -8.12
CA ILE A 12 10.16 29.00 -6.69
C ILE A 12 10.21 30.50 -6.41
N ASN A 13 11.16 31.22 -7.01
CA ASN A 13 11.25 32.67 -6.86
C ASN A 13 10.03 33.40 -7.47
N ASN A 14 9.49 32.91 -8.59
CA ASN A 14 8.27 33.45 -9.18
C ASN A 14 7.03 33.10 -8.34
N LEU A 15 6.94 31.87 -7.83
CA LEU A 15 5.87 31.41 -6.94
C LEU A 15 5.84 32.25 -5.65
N ASN A 16 6.99 32.47 -5.01
CA ASN A 16 7.10 33.28 -3.80
C ASN A 16 6.73 34.75 -4.05
N LYS A 17 7.11 35.32 -5.21
CA LYS A 17 6.66 36.66 -5.63
C LYS A 17 5.15 36.71 -5.85
N LEU A 18 4.56 35.64 -6.40
CA LEU A 18 3.12 35.54 -6.67
C LEU A 18 2.30 35.36 -5.38
N ILE A 19 2.77 34.53 -4.44
CA ILE A 19 2.16 34.37 -3.11
C ILE A 19 2.19 35.68 -2.35
N LYS A 20 3.33 36.40 -2.39
CA LYS A 20 3.44 37.72 -1.76
C LYS A 20 2.44 38.73 -2.33
N LYS A 21 2.27 38.75 -3.66
CA LYS A 21 1.28 39.60 -4.34
C LYS A 21 -0.18 39.19 -4.04
N SER A 22 -0.43 37.90 -3.82
CA SER A 22 -1.75 37.37 -3.42
C SER A 22 -2.16 37.79 -2.01
N ASN A 23 -1.20 37.91 -1.09
CA ASN A 23 -1.47 38.36 0.28
C ASN A 23 -1.81 39.86 0.33
N ASP A 24 -1.44 40.62 -0.70
CA ASP A 24 -1.61 42.07 -0.77
C ASP A 24 -2.88 42.52 -1.53
N THR A 25 -3.68 41.62 -2.15
CA THR A 25 -4.87 41.98 -2.95
C THR A 25 -6.09 41.07 -2.72
N LYS A 26 -7.31 41.62 -2.84
CA LYS A 26 -8.58 40.87 -2.70
C LYS A 26 -8.73 39.85 -3.84
N ILE A 27 -8.96 38.61 -3.43
CA ILE A 27 -8.85 37.39 -4.24
C ILE A 27 -10.14 37.14 -5.03
N ASP A 28 -10.04 36.78 -6.32
CA ASP A 28 -11.17 36.24 -7.10
C ASP A 28 -10.95 34.77 -7.53
N LYS A 29 -12.02 34.11 -7.98
CA LYS A 29 -12.03 32.69 -8.38
C LYS A 29 -11.25 32.41 -9.67
N GLU A 30 -11.10 33.39 -10.54
CA GLU A 30 -10.41 33.27 -11.83
C GLU A 30 -8.89 33.20 -11.60
N TYR A 31 -8.40 33.95 -10.62
CA TYR A 31 -7.01 33.91 -10.15
C TYR A 31 -6.57 32.52 -9.65
N PHE A 32 -7.38 31.85 -8.82
CA PHE A 32 -7.05 30.49 -8.36
C PHE A 32 -7.06 29.46 -9.48
N ARG A 33 -7.96 29.63 -10.46
CA ARG A 33 -8.06 28.73 -11.60
C ARG A 33 -6.81 28.81 -12.48
N ASP A 34 -6.28 30.02 -12.69
CA ASP A 34 -5.06 30.24 -13.47
C ASP A 34 -3.79 29.74 -12.75
N LEU A 35 -3.72 29.94 -11.42
CA LEU A 35 -2.63 29.39 -10.59
C LEU A 35 -2.63 27.86 -10.57
N LEU A 36 -3.80 27.24 -10.38
CA LEU A 36 -3.95 25.79 -10.41
C LEU A 36 -3.65 25.21 -11.79
N SER A 37 -3.99 25.93 -12.86
CA SER A 37 -3.64 25.55 -14.24
C SER A 37 -2.12 25.50 -14.42
N LYS A 38 -1.40 26.53 -13.96
CA LYS A 38 0.08 26.60 -14.02
C LYS A 38 0.76 25.56 -13.12
N ILE A 39 0.20 25.27 -11.94
CA ILE A 39 0.70 24.18 -11.07
C ILE A 39 0.49 22.82 -11.75
N ARG A 40 -0.63 22.60 -12.43
CA ARG A 40 -0.93 21.36 -13.16
C ARG A 40 -0.05 21.19 -14.41
N GLU A 41 0.17 22.27 -15.16
CA GLU A 41 1.09 22.31 -16.32
C GLU A 41 2.54 22.00 -15.89
N ILE A 42 2.94 22.47 -14.72
CA ILE A 42 4.26 22.14 -14.15
C ILE A 42 4.29 20.72 -13.62
N LYS A 43 3.21 20.24 -12.96
CA LYS A 43 3.08 18.82 -12.57
C LYS A 43 3.18 17.89 -13.78
N SER A 44 2.61 18.25 -14.94
CA SER A 44 2.71 17.44 -16.16
C SER A 44 4.12 17.44 -16.76
N ILE A 45 4.90 18.51 -16.60
CA ILE A 45 6.33 18.56 -16.98
C ILE A 45 7.19 17.59 -16.16
N TYR A 46 6.72 17.18 -14.97
CA TYR A 46 7.40 16.23 -14.07
C TYR A 46 6.75 14.86 -13.98
N LYS A 47 5.80 14.56 -14.88
CA LYS A 47 5.04 13.33 -14.86
C LYS A 47 5.78 12.27 -15.67
N PHE A 48 6.38 11.33 -14.94
CA PHE A 48 7.19 10.21 -15.39
C PHE A 48 6.94 9.75 -16.83
N ASP A 49 7.97 9.91 -17.65
CA ASP A 49 8.11 9.35 -18.99
C ASP A 49 9.15 8.24 -18.89
N GLU A 50 8.78 6.99 -19.21
CA GLU A 50 9.72 5.85 -19.26
C GLU A 50 10.91 6.16 -20.17
N SER A 51 10.74 6.92 -21.26
CA SER A 51 11.82 7.30 -22.16
C SER A 51 12.74 8.37 -21.57
N LEU A 52 12.22 9.24 -20.70
CA LEU A 52 12.99 10.25 -19.96
C LEU A 52 13.64 9.64 -18.72
N ILE A 53 13.01 8.64 -18.09
CA ILE A 53 13.61 7.73 -17.10
C ILE A 53 14.73 6.94 -17.76
N TYR A 54 14.54 6.29 -18.92
CA TYR A 54 15.61 5.58 -19.64
C TYR A 54 16.75 6.53 -20.06
N LYS A 55 16.44 7.77 -20.41
CA LYS A 55 17.42 8.78 -20.83
C LYS A 55 18.16 9.42 -19.64
N GLU A 56 17.51 9.64 -18.50
CA GLU A 56 18.12 10.08 -17.23
C GLU A 56 18.88 8.92 -16.54
N ILE A 57 18.36 7.69 -16.60
CA ILE A 57 19.07 6.44 -16.24
C ILE A 57 20.40 6.42 -16.98
N ASN A 58 20.40 6.59 -18.30
CA ASN A 58 21.63 6.57 -19.10
C ASN A 58 22.59 7.76 -18.87
N THR A 59 22.18 8.83 -18.15
CA THR A 59 22.97 10.07 -18.03
C THR A 59 23.46 10.40 -16.61
N ASN A 60 22.95 9.75 -15.56
CA ASN A 60 23.32 10.03 -14.15
C ASN A 60 23.78 8.78 -13.36
N GLU A 61 24.54 7.88 -13.99
CA GLU A 61 24.81 6.53 -13.46
C GLU A 61 25.90 6.43 -12.37
N LYS A 62 25.52 5.77 -11.26
CA LYS A 62 26.24 4.59 -10.77
C LYS A 62 25.35 3.36 -10.99
N ASN A 63 25.30 2.88 -12.23
CA ASN A 63 24.66 1.61 -12.53
C ASN A 63 25.51 0.47 -11.94
N ILE A 64 25.02 -0.15 -10.88
CA ILE A 64 25.56 -1.43 -10.42
C ILE A 64 24.83 -2.50 -11.22
N ASP A 65 25.32 -2.77 -12.44
CA ASP A 65 24.78 -3.84 -13.27
C ASP A 65 25.23 -5.21 -12.73
N LYS A 66 24.32 -5.92 -12.08
CA LYS A 66 24.49 -7.34 -11.76
C LYS A 66 23.44 -8.14 -12.52
N GLN A 67 23.83 -8.59 -13.72
CA GLN A 67 23.24 -9.56 -14.66
C GLN A 67 21.72 -9.55 -14.97
N ASN A 68 20.82 -9.00 -14.14
CA ASN A 68 19.37 -8.90 -14.40
C ASN A 68 18.66 -7.80 -13.60
N VAL A 69 19.36 -7.00 -12.80
CA VAL A 69 18.77 -5.98 -11.93
C VAL A 69 19.21 -4.59 -12.39
N SER A 70 18.26 -3.68 -12.46
CA SER A 70 18.50 -2.25 -12.63
C SER A 70 18.07 -1.51 -11.37
N MET A 71 18.85 -0.53 -10.95
CA MET A 71 18.57 0.29 -9.78
C MET A 71 18.64 1.76 -10.18
N PHE A 72 17.60 2.51 -9.86
CA PHE A 72 17.54 3.95 -10.06
C PHE A 72 17.78 4.67 -8.74
N VAL A 73 18.78 5.55 -8.72
CA VAL A 73 19.17 6.34 -7.54
C VAL A 73 18.98 7.82 -7.88
N TYR A 74 18.28 8.55 -7.02
CA TYR A 74 18.06 9.99 -7.13
C TYR A 74 18.38 10.65 -5.79
N ASN A 75 19.18 11.71 -5.80
CA ASN A 75 19.62 12.41 -4.58
C ASN A 75 20.13 11.47 -3.48
N ASP A 76 20.97 10.50 -3.83
CA ASP A 76 21.53 9.48 -2.92
C ASP A 76 20.52 8.47 -2.31
N GLU A 77 19.26 8.49 -2.75
CA GLU A 77 18.20 7.55 -2.36
C GLU A 77 17.86 6.60 -3.51
N ILE A 78 17.61 5.33 -3.18
CA ILE A 78 17.13 4.34 -4.15
C ILE A 78 15.66 4.62 -4.38
N VAL A 79 15.29 5.03 -5.58
CA VAL A 79 13.91 5.32 -5.97
C VAL A 79 13.24 4.09 -6.58
N SER A 80 13.99 3.28 -7.33
CA SER A 80 13.46 2.00 -7.82
C SER A 80 14.50 0.91 -7.99
N ILE A 81 14.06 -0.33 -7.82
CA ILE A 81 14.79 -1.57 -8.15
C ILE A 81 13.86 -2.37 -9.05
N PHE A 82 14.30 -2.71 -10.26
CA PHE A 82 13.46 -3.42 -11.22
C PHE A 82 14.22 -4.48 -12.01
N SER A 83 13.51 -5.54 -12.40
CA SER A 83 14.09 -6.59 -13.24
C SER A 83 14.21 -6.12 -14.68
N LYS A 84 15.33 -6.45 -15.33
CA LYS A 84 15.49 -6.33 -16.80
C LYS A 84 14.66 -7.38 -17.54
N THR A 85 14.36 -8.50 -16.88
CA THR A 85 13.61 -9.64 -17.42
C THR A 85 12.39 -9.88 -16.53
N GLY A 86 11.26 -9.27 -16.88
CA GLY A 86 10.03 -9.45 -16.11
C GLY A 86 9.49 -10.87 -16.25
N LYS A 87 9.58 -11.68 -15.19
CA LYS A 87 8.84 -12.95 -15.13
C LYS A 87 7.37 -12.63 -14.81
N ILE A 88 6.47 -12.96 -15.73
CA ILE A 88 5.04 -12.96 -15.47
C ILE A 88 4.70 -14.34 -14.90
N LEU A 89 4.19 -14.37 -13.67
CA LEU A 89 3.70 -15.60 -13.07
C LEU A 89 2.22 -15.78 -13.41
N GLN A 90 1.87 -16.95 -13.92
CA GLN A 90 0.49 -17.38 -13.97
C GLN A 90 0.10 -17.90 -12.59
N ASN A 91 -0.66 -17.09 -11.85
CA ASN A 91 -1.16 -17.50 -10.55
C ASN A 91 -2.23 -18.58 -10.73
N LYS A 92 -2.16 -19.61 -9.89
CA LYS A 92 -3.27 -20.57 -9.77
C LYS A 92 -4.50 -19.82 -9.28
N PHE A 93 -5.62 -20.02 -9.96
CA PHE A 93 -6.91 -19.53 -9.48
C PHE A 93 -7.24 -20.21 -8.15
N ILE A 94 -7.47 -19.41 -7.11
CA ILE A 94 -7.94 -19.89 -5.82
C ILE A 94 -9.40 -19.50 -5.71
N LYS A 95 -10.26 -20.48 -5.44
CA LYS A 95 -11.68 -20.24 -5.23
C LYS A 95 -11.87 -19.54 -3.90
N ASP A 96 -12.63 -18.45 -3.90
CA ASP A 96 -13.04 -17.79 -2.66
C ASP A 96 -14.06 -18.67 -1.96
N GLU A 97 -13.70 -19.10 -0.75
CA GLU A 97 -14.60 -19.79 0.15
C GLU A 97 -15.03 -18.75 1.18
N ASN A 98 -16.33 -18.47 1.26
CA ASN A 98 -16.92 -17.58 2.28
C ASN A 98 -16.79 -18.22 3.67
N LEU A 99 -15.57 -18.24 4.20
CA LEU A 99 -15.19 -18.86 5.46
C LEU A 99 -15.37 -17.84 6.57
N LYS A 100 -16.52 -17.88 7.24
CA LYS A 100 -16.72 -17.18 8.51
C LYS A 100 -16.11 -17.98 9.64
N CYS A 101 -15.50 -17.26 10.58
CA CYS A 101 -14.82 -17.85 11.72
C CYS A 101 -15.16 -17.08 13.00
N ASP A 102 -15.59 -17.81 14.03
CA ASP A 102 -15.96 -17.25 15.35
C ASP A 102 -14.89 -17.49 16.43
N HIS A 103 -13.66 -17.85 16.05
CA HIS A 103 -12.59 -18.11 17.02
C HIS A 103 -12.21 -16.84 17.80
N ILE A 104 -12.08 -16.98 19.12
CA ILE A 104 -11.68 -15.91 20.04
C ILE A 104 -10.17 -15.93 20.21
N PHE A 105 -9.55 -14.74 20.19
CA PHE A 105 -8.12 -14.55 20.21
C PHE A 105 -7.64 -13.90 21.51
N ASN A 106 -6.83 -14.61 22.28
CA ASN A 106 -6.07 -14.04 23.39
C ASN A 106 -4.57 -14.20 23.11
N PHE A 107 -3.90 -13.09 22.81
CA PHE A 107 -2.45 -13.09 22.59
C PHE A 107 -1.77 -12.16 23.58
N THR A 108 -0.68 -12.64 24.16
CA THR A 108 0.36 -11.78 24.71
C THR A 108 1.45 -11.69 23.65
N ILE A 109 1.64 -10.50 23.08
CA ILE A 109 2.57 -10.29 21.96
C ILE A 109 3.92 -9.91 22.55
N ASN A 110 4.89 -10.83 22.50
CA ASN A 110 6.26 -10.55 22.88
C ASN A 110 7.21 -11.19 21.86
N PHE A 111 7.37 -10.55 20.71
CA PHE A 111 8.28 -11.05 19.69
C PHE A 111 9.70 -10.53 19.93
N LYS A 112 10.64 -11.47 20.12
CA LYS A 112 12.09 -11.23 20.07
C LYS A 112 12.65 -11.97 18.87
N ILE A 113 13.69 -11.47 18.21
CA ILE A 113 14.35 -12.22 17.15
C ILE A 113 15.61 -12.86 17.69
N ASP A 114 15.65 -14.17 17.54
CA ASP A 114 16.83 -14.97 17.84
C ASP A 114 17.53 -15.43 16.56
N ASN A 115 16.75 -15.76 15.51
CA ASN A 115 17.29 -16.36 14.29
C ASN A 115 16.47 -16.00 13.04
N ILE A 116 17.13 -15.93 11.88
CA ILE A 116 16.50 -15.66 10.58
C ILE A 116 16.69 -16.86 9.65
N LYS A 117 15.60 -17.39 9.09
CA LYS A 117 15.59 -18.56 8.22
C LYS A 117 14.96 -18.24 6.87
N MET A 118 15.56 -18.75 5.80
CA MET A 118 14.96 -18.73 4.46
C MET A 118 14.07 -19.96 4.30
N VAL A 119 12.93 -19.79 3.64
CA VAL A 119 11.98 -20.86 3.35
C VAL A 119 11.63 -20.81 1.87
N ASP A 120 12.22 -21.70 1.10
CA ASP A 120 12.11 -21.69 -0.36
C ASP A 120 11.96 -23.09 -0.97
N ASP A 121 11.77 -24.11 -0.13
CA ASP A 121 11.48 -25.48 -0.51
C ASP A 121 10.52 -26.16 0.48
N SER A 122 10.08 -27.38 0.16
CA SER A 122 9.13 -28.12 1.01
C SER A 122 9.69 -28.52 2.38
N VAL A 123 10.99 -28.78 2.49
CA VAL A 123 11.63 -29.23 3.72
C VAL A 123 11.70 -28.08 4.71
N SER A 124 12.25 -26.94 4.28
CA SER A 124 12.28 -25.70 5.05
C SER A 124 10.89 -25.20 5.42
N PHE A 125 9.90 -25.37 4.52
CA PHE A 125 8.51 -24.98 4.78
C PHE A 125 7.85 -25.85 5.85
N ASN A 126 7.99 -27.17 5.78
CA ASN A 126 7.45 -28.07 6.80
C ASN A 126 8.11 -27.87 8.17
N ASN A 127 9.44 -27.63 8.19
CA ASN A 127 10.16 -27.29 9.40
C ASN A 127 9.64 -25.98 10.02
N MET A 128 9.37 -24.97 9.19
CA MET A 128 8.75 -23.72 9.65
C MET A 128 7.38 -24.00 10.27
N LEU A 129 6.46 -24.67 9.54
CA LEU A 129 5.10 -24.95 10.02
C LEU A 129 5.08 -25.64 11.39
N SER A 130 5.98 -26.60 11.60
CA SER A 130 6.06 -27.34 12.89
C SER A 130 6.41 -26.46 14.09
N SER A 131 6.85 -25.23 13.86
CA SER A 131 7.24 -24.25 14.89
C SER A 131 6.25 -23.09 15.05
N LEU A 132 5.16 -23.07 14.27
CA LEU A 132 4.19 -21.97 14.27
C LEU A 132 2.96 -22.34 15.10
N ASP A 133 2.73 -21.61 16.19
CA ASP A 133 1.44 -21.59 16.89
C ASP A 133 0.63 -20.36 16.47
N PHE A 134 1.22 -19.19 16.66
CA PHE A 134 0.74 -17.92 16.14
C PHE A 134 1.90 -17.05 15.69
N TYR A 135 1.65 -16.12 14.76
CA TYR A 135 2.72 -15.33 14.17
C TYR A 135 2.29 -13.94 13.72
N LEU A 136 3.27 -13.04 13.64
CA LEU A 136 3.16 -11.76 12.95
C LEU A 136 3.59 -11.95 11.49
N ILE A 137 2.85 -11.34 10.56
CA ILE A 137 3.08 -11.51 9.13
C ILE A 137 3.17 -10.18 8.39
N ASP A 138 4.20 -10.01 7.57
CA ASP A 138 4.32 -8.90 6.62
C ASP A 138 4.57 -9.46 5.20
N VAL A 139 4.25 -8.67 4.17
CA VAL A 139 4.24 -9.14 2.78
C VAL A 139 4.90 -8.16 1.82
N PHE A 140 5.47 -8.74 0.77
CA PHE A 140 6.14 -8.04 -0.31
C PHE A 140 5.55 -8.56 -1.62
N ASP A 141 4.81 -7.71 -2.30
CA ASP A 141 3.99 -8.07 -3.45
C ASP A 141 4.45 -7.39 -4.74
N HIS A 142 3.86 -7.83 -5.84
CA HIS A 142 4.01 -7.22 -7.14
C HIS A 142 2.62 -6.90 -7.71
N SER A 143 2.40 -5.63 -8.02
CA SER A 143 1.10 -5.09 -8.43
C SER A 143 1.12 -4.33 -9.76
N TYR A 144 2.31 -4.03 -10.32
CA TYR A 144 2.46 -3.21 -11.52
C TYR A 144 2.26 -3.99 -12.82
N ARG A 145 2.70 -5.24 -12.90
CA ARG A 145 2.62 -6.08 -14.12
C ARG A 145 1.73 -7.31 -13.92
N SER A 146 0.61 -7.11 -13.24
CA SER A 146 -0.42 -8.12 -13.02
C SER A 146 -1.76 -7.43 -12.81
N TYR A 147 -2.83 -8.01 -13.34
CA TYR A 147 -4.18 -7.49 -13.10
C TYR A 147 -4.58 -7.64 -11.64
N ASN A 148 -4.37 -8.84 -11.09
CA ASN A 148 -4.50 -9.11 -9.67
C ASN A 148 -3.10 -9.08 -9.04
N PRO A 149 -2.83 -8.14 -8.11
CA PRO A 149 -1.58 -8.14 -7.36
C PRO A 149 -1.33 -9.50 -6.71
N TYR A 150 -0.06 -9.89 -6.62
CA TYR A 150 0.30 -11.15 -6.00
C TYR A 150 1.54 -11.02 -5.14
N VAL A 151 1.60 -11.83 -4.10
CA VAL A 151 2.65 -11.80 -3.11
C VAL A 151 3.85 -12.59 -3.62
N CYS A 152 5.03 -11.97 -3.55
CA CYS A 152 6.30 -12.55 -3.94
C CYS A 152 7.04 -13.14 -2.73
N TYR A 153 7.02 -12.42 -1.61
CA TYR A 153 7.60 -12.89 -0.35
C TYR A 153 6.69 -12.60 0.83
N ILE A 154 6.78 -13.46 1.84
CA ILE A 154 6.15 -13.26 3.15
C ILE A 154 7.26 -13.30 4.20
N SER A 155 7.24 -12.34 5.14
CA SER A 155 8.01 -12.44 6.38
C SER A 155 7.10 -12.87 7.52
N ILE A 156 7.53 -13.90 8.26
CA ILE A 156 6.77 -14.48 9.38
C ILE A 156 7.65 -14.41 10.63
N LEU A 157 7.21 -13.64 11.62
CA LEU A 157 7.84 -13.61 12.93
C LEU A 157 7.02 -14.49 13.89
N SER A 158 7.61 -15.62 14.26
CA SER A 158 7.01 -16.59 15.18
C SER A 158 7.13 -16.14 16.64
N ASN A 159 6.23 -16.65 17.48
CA ASN A 159 6.26 -16.49 18.94
C ASN A 159 7.56 -17.03 19.60
N SER A 160 8.19 -18.03 18.98
CA SER A 160 9.48 -18.61 19.41
C SER A 160 10.70 -17.80 18.95
N GLY A 161 10.47 -16.67 18.29
CA GLY A 161 11.50 -15.71 17.92
C GLY A 161 12.30 -16.04 16.67
N PHE A 162 11.84 -17.00 15.88
CA PHE A 162 12.32 -17.19 14.51
C PHE A 162 11.61 -16.23 13.56
N LEU A 163 12.41 -15.54 12.74
CA LEU A 163 11.94 -14.80 11.58
C LEU A 163 12.17 -15.63 10.32
N TYR A 164 11.08 -15.97 9.63
CA TYR A 164 11.11 -16.69 8.36
C TYR A 164 10.89 -15.73 7.21
N ILE A 165 11.69 -15.86 6.15
CA ILE A 165 11.45 -15.19 4.87
C ILE A 165 11.05 -16.29 3.87
N VAL A 166 9.77 -16.32 3.53
CA VAL A 166 9.15 -17.32 2.68
C VAL A 166 9.11 -16.82 1.24
N ASP A 167 9.76 -17.54 0.34
CA ASP A 167 9.65 -17.37 -1.11
C ASP A 167 8.30 -17.91 -1.57
N VAL A 168 7.32 -17.02 -1.71
CA VAL A 168 5.95 -17.41 -2.10
C VAL A 168 5.94 -17.95 -3.52
N LEU A 169 6.82 -17.46 -4.39
CA LEU A 169 6.85 -17.90 -5.78
C LEU A 169 7.17 -19.40 -5.88
N LYS A 170 8.00 -19.92 -4.97
CA LYS A 170 8.31 -21.35 -4.86
C LYS A 170 7.34 -22.11 -3.95
N CYS A 171 6.89 -21.50 -2.85
CA CYS A 171 6.11 -22.19 -1.81
C CYS A 171 4.59 -22.00 -1.93
N ARG A 172 4.09 -21.35 -2.99
CA ARG A 172 2.66 -20.99 -3.13
C ARG A 172 1.69 -22.14 -2.88
N SER A 173 1.92 -23.30 -3.51
CA SER A 173 1.04 -24.47 -3.29
C SER A 173 1.10 -24.95 -1.85
N LEU A 174 2.28 -24.98 -1.25
CA LEU A 174 2.46 -25.40 0.15
C LEU A 174 1.72 -24.47 1.12
N ILE A 175 1.73 -23.16 0.86
CA ILE A 175 0.97 -22.16 1.65
C ILE A 175 -0.54 -22.47 1.60
N ILE A 176 -1.06 -22.79 0.42
CA ILE A 176 -2.47 -23.12 0.20
C ILE A 176 -2.80 -24.46 0.88
N ASP A 177 -2.06 -25.51 0.55
CA ASP A 177 -2.34 -26.90 0.96
C ASP A 177 -2.20 -27.07 2.49
N SER A 178 -1.22 -26.40 3.09
CA SER A 178 -1.07 -26.40 4.56
C SER A 178 -2.19 -25.64 5.25
N GLY A 179 -2.86 -24.71 4.56
CA GLY A 179 -3.79 -23.77 5.15
C GLY A 179 -3.10 -22.76 6.07
N LEU A 180 -1.85 -22.37 5.76
CA LEU A 180 -1.09 -21.39 6.54
C LEU A 180 -1.90 -20.11 6.81
N LEU A 181 -2.66 -19.65 5.82
CA LEU A 181 -3.48 -18.43 5.92
C LEU A 181 -4.92 -18.69 6.40
N THR A 182 -5.21 -19.87 6.93
CA THR A 182 -6.55 -20.22 7.43
C THR A 182 -6.55 -20.35 8.96
N CYS A 183 -7.68 -20.74 9.52
CA CYS A 183 -7.84 -20.98 10.96
C CYS A 183 -6.99 -22.08 11.59
N LYS A 184 -6.22 -22.81 10.79
CA LYS A 184 -5.17 -23.68 11.32
C LYS A 184 -4.09 -22.89 12.06
N PHE A 185 -3.89 -21.62 11.72
CA PHE A 185 -2.91 -20.77 12.36
C PHE A 185 -3.50 -19.41 12.72
N GLN A 186 -3.06 -18.91 13.86
CA GLN A 186 -3.46 -17.60 14.34
C GLN A 186 -2.43 -16.55 13.89
N LYS A 187 -2.90 -15.40 13.40
CA LYS A 187 -2.01 -14.44 12.74
C LYS A 187 -2.35 -12.99 13.04
N ILE A 188 -1.30 -12.19 13.12
CA ILE A 188 -1.39 -10.75 13.37
C ILE A 188 -0.86 -10.03 12.13
N PHE A 189 -1.67 -9.12 11.61
CA PHE A 189 -1.31 -8.23 10.52
C PHE A 189 -0.87 -6.88 11.09
N PRO A 190 0.26 -6.31 10.65
CA PRO A 190 0.69 -4.98 11.06
C PRO A 190 -0.36 -3.90 10.80
N ASN A 191 -1.00 -3.96 9.63
CA ASN A 191 -2.01 -3.02 9.17
C ASN A 191 -2.99 -3.71 8.20
N ILE A 192 -4.10 -3.03 7.90
CA ILE A 192 -5.13 -3.50 6.96
C ILE A 192 -4.60 -3.73 5.52
N LYS A 193 -3.61 -2.96 5.05
CA LYS A 193 -3.06 -3.09 3.69
C LYS A 193 -2.39 -4.46 3.50
N ILE A 194 -1.63 -4.94 4.48
CA ILE A 194 -1.02 -6.28 4.45
C ILE A 194 -2.07 -7.38 4.37
N PHE A 195 -3.14 -7.27 5.17
CA PHE A 195 -4.26 -8.21 5.11
C PHE A 195 -4.89 -8.27 3.71
N LYS A 196 -5.18 -7.12 3.10
CA LYS A 196 -5.79 -7.04 1.76
C LYS A 196 -4.93 -7.65 0.67
N LYS A 197 -3.62 -7.39 0.70
CA LYS A 197 -2.65 -8.00 -0.22
C LYS A 197 -2.75 -9.53 -0.20
N LEU A 198 -2.79 -10.14 0.99
CA LEU A 198 -2.99 -11.58 1.11
C LEU A 198 -4.40 -12.02 0.72
N LYS A 199 -5.43 -11.27 1.11
CA LYS A 199 -6.84 -11.61 0.80
C LYS A 199 -7.07 -11.64 -0.70
N ILE A 200 -6.49 -10.73 -1.47
CA ILE A 200 -6.64 -10.71 -2.93
C ILE A 200 -5.94 -11.89 -3.59
N ASP A 201 -4.71 -12.16 -3.15
CA ASP A 201 -3.88 -13.18 -3.75
C ASP A 201 -4.32 -14.60 -3.35
N PHE A 202 -4.62 -14.82 -2.07
CA PHE A 202 -4.92 -16.14 -1.52
C PHE A 202 -6.41 -16.41 -1.27
N LYS A 203 -7.28 -15.39 -1.29
CA LYS A 203 -8.73 -15.44 -1.01
C LYS A 203 -9.11 -15.89 0.39
N ASN A 204 -8.63 -17.04 0.84
CA ASN A 204 -9.03 -17.69 2.08
C ASN A 204 -8.10 -17.26 3.23
N VAL A 205 -8.24 -16.01 3.67
CA VAL A 205 -7.50 -15.44 4.80
C VAL A 205 -8.42 -15.28 5.99
N THR A 206 -8.34 -16.21 6.96
CA THR A 206 -9.19 -16.22 8.16
C THR A 206 -8.37 -16.20 9.46
N CYS A 207 -9.04 -16.14 10.61
CA CYS A 207 -8.42 -16.19 11.94
C CYS A 207 -7.26 -15.20 12.16
N TYR A 208 -7.58 -13.90 12.15
CA TYR A 208 -6.56 -12.86 12.24
C TYR A 208 -6.94 -11.72 13.17
N LYS A 209 -5.91 -10.99 13.61
CA LYS A 209 -6.04 -9.67 14.25
C LYS A 209 -5.28 -8.64 13.41
N ILE A 210 -5.88 -7.47 13.21
CA ILE A 210 -5.19 -6.33 12.59
C ILE A 210 -4.64 -5.47 13.72
N GLY A 211 -3.36 -5.10 13.60
CA GLY A 211 -2.65 -4.28 14.55
C GLY A 211 -3.23 -2.89 14.64
N ASP A 212 -3.46 -2.21 13.51
CA ASP A 212 -4.02 -0.85 13.35
C ASP A 212 -3.72 0.14 14.50
N TYR A 213 -2.52 0.02 15.05
CA TYR A 213 -1.83 1.11 15.69
C TYR A 213 -1.44 2.08 14.57
N PHE A 214 -1.25 3.37 14.84
CA PHE A 214 -0.82 4.40 13.86
C PHE A 214 0.59 4.09 13.25
N TYR A 215 0.76 2.93 12.65
CA TYR A 215 1.91 2.45 11.92
C TYR A 215 1.76 2.99 10.50
N ASN A 216 2.10 4.27 10.36
CA ASN A 216 2.22 4.83 9.03
C ASN A 216 3.55 4.33 8.45
N GLU A 217 3.46 3.54 7.37
CA GLU A 217 4.62 3.05 6.62
C GLU A 217 5.54 4.20 6.17
N ASP A 218 4.99 5.42 6.00
CA ASP A 218 5.71 6.63 5.63
C ASP A 218 6.76 7.09 6.68
N PHE A 219 6.62 6.66 7.94
CA PHE A 219 7.60 6.99 9.01
C PHE A 219 8.73 5.97 9.13
N LEU A 220 8.70 4.89 8.36
CA LEU A 220 9.77 3.90 8.34
C LEU A 220 10.92 4.43 7.48
N LEU A 221 11.70 5.32 8.07
CA LEU A 221 12.96 5.77 7.48
C LEU A 221 13.99 4.64 7.61
N PHE A 222 14.05 3.79 6.58
CA PHE A 222 15.14 2.84 6.36
C PHE A 222 16.37 3.56 5.82
N SER A 223 16.76 4.69 6.45
CA SER A 223 17.86 5.55 6.02
C SER A 223 19.18 4.80 5.92
N THR A 224 19.37 3.76 6.75
CA THR A 224 20.51 2.83 6.71
C THR A 224 20.64 2.11 5.36
N TYR A 225 19.51 1.88 4.66
CA TYR A 225 19.46 1.16 3.39
C TYR A 225 19.27 2.09 2.19
N LYS A 226 19.10 3.41 2.42
CA LYS A 226 18.72 4.39 1.38
C LYS A 226 17.45 3.98 0.62
N ILE A 227 16.58 3.21 1.26
CA ILE A 227 15.28 2.79 0.75
C ILE A 227 14.24 3.62 1.50
N SER A 228 13.33 4.24 0.77
CA SER A 228 12.19 4.96 1.31
C SER A 228 10.93 4.08 1.25
N PRO A 229 9.88 4.41 2.01
CA PRO A 229 8.56 3.79 1.82
C PRO A 229 8.02 3.93 0.40
N TYR A 230 8.47 4.94 -0.35
CA TYR A 230 8.09 5.21 -1.74
C TYR A 230 8.99 4.54 -2.77
N THR A 231 9.98 3.75 -2.34
CA THR A 231 10.90 3.06 -3.25
C THR A 231 10.16 1.90 -3.90
N TYR A 232 10.03 1.93 -5.22
CA TYR A 232 9.47 0.80 -5.96
C TYR A 232 10.46 -0.35 -6.01
N ILE A 233 10.04 -1.54 -5.58
CA ILE A 233 10.89 -2.74 -5.60
C ILE A 233 10.16 -3.84 -6.37
N ASP A 234 10.76 -4.30 -7.45
CA ASP A 234 10.29 -5.48 -8.17
C ASP A 234 10.70 -6.75 -7.42
N TRP A 235 9.83 -7.20 -6.52
CA TRP A 235 10.05 -8.40 -5.71
C TRP A 235 10.04 -9.71 -6.51
N ARG A 236 9.85 -9.68 -7.82
CA ARG A 236 9.95 -10.88 -8.68
C ARG A 236 11.40 -11.21 -9.04
N ILE A 237 12.34 -10.32 -8.75
CA ILE A 237 13.76 -10.54 -9.00
C ILE A 237 14.23 -11.75 -8.18
N ASP A 238 14.76 -12.76 -8.88
CA ASP A 238 15.32 -13.95 -8.25
C ASP A 238 16.42 -13.57 -7.25
N ASN A 239 16.36 -14.15 -6.06
CA ASN A 239 17.35 -13.96 -4.98
C ASN A 239 17.45 -12.52 -4.43
N LEU A 240 16.54 -11.60 -4.79
CA LEU A 240 16.54 -10.23 -4.26
C LEU A 240 16.46 -10.19 -2.73
N GLN A 241 15.69 -11.11 -2.15
CA GLN A 241 15.52 -11.27 -0.71
C GLN A 241 16.83 -11.58 0.03
N ILE A 242 17.84 -12.13 -0.64
CA ILE A 242 19.18 -12.33 -0.04
C ILE A 242 19.85 -10.97 0.19
N TYR A 243 19.72 -10.05 -0.76
CA TYR A 243 20.32 -8.71 -0.69
C TYR A 243 19.52 -7.77 0.19
N LEU A 244 18.18 -7.90 0.19
CA LEU A 244 17.27 -7.09 0.99
C LEU A 244 16.86 -7.77 2.30
N LYS A 245 17.57 -8.83 2.71
CA LYS A 245 17.26 -9.61 3.92
C LYS A 245 17.08 -8.71 5.13
N SER A 246 18.06 -7.84 5.40
CA SER A 246 18.03 -6.96 6.57
C SER A 246 16.87 -5.95 6.50
N TYR A 247 16.58 -5.41 5.32
CA TYR A 247 15.43 -4.53 5.10
C TYR A 247 14.10 -5.24 5.41
N ILE A 248 13.91 -6.46 4.87
CA ILE A 248 12.72 -7.30 5.13
C ILE A 248 12.57 -7.55 6.64
N CYS A 249 13.69 -7.84 7.32
CA CYS A 249 13.70 -8.09 8.77
C CYS A 249 13.35 -6.84 9.57
N ASP A 250 13.92 -5.69 9.21
CA ASP A 250 13.71 -4.45 9.94
C ASP A 250 12.25 -3.95 9.82
N ARG A 251 11.59 -4.17 8.67
CA ARG A 251 10.19 -3.76 8.47
C ARG A 251 9.24 -4.43 9.46
N ILE A 252 9.27 -5.77 9.54
CA ILE A 252 8.43 -6.51 10.49
C ILE A 252 8.84 -6.27 11.96
N LEU A 253 10.14 -6.04 12.21
CA LEU A 253 10.64 -5.70 13.54
C LEU A 253 10.16 -4.34 14.04
N GLN A 254 10.11 -3.35 13.17
CA GLN A 254 9.65 -2.02 13.54
C GLN A 254 8.23 -2.07 14.09
N PHE A 255 7.34 -2.88 13.49
CA PHE A 255 6.00 -3.09 14.04
C PHE A 255 6.04 -3.64 15.48
N SER A 256 6.83 -4.69 15.73
CA SER A 256 6.99 -5.26 17.07
C SER A 256 7.51 -4.23 18.08
N LYS A 257 8.51 -3.43 17.70
CA LYS A 257 9.09 -2.38 18.56
C LYS A 257 8.11 -1.24 18.83
N TYR A 258 7.43 -0.73 17.81
CA TYR A 258 6.45 0.34 17.96
C TYR A 258 5.33 -0.06 18.89
N LYS A 259 4.82 -1.28 18.74
CA LYS A 259 3.78 -1.82 19.60
C LYS A 259 4.23 -1.92 21.05
N ASN A 260 5.38 -2.52 21.32
CA ASN A 260 5.91 -2.64 22.68
C ASN A 260 6.13 -1.25 23.31
N ASN A 261 6.62 -0.28 22.55
CA ASN A 261 6.78 1.10 23.03
C ASN A 261 5.43 1.77 23.29
N PHE A 262 4.44 1.57 22.42
CA PHE A 262 3.09 2.09 22.60
C PHE A 262 2.44 1.49 23.84
N GLU A 263 2.49 0.18 24.04
CA GLU A 263 1.94 -0.48 25.24
C GLU A 263 2.65 0.01 26.52
N ASN A 264 3.99 0.08 26.52
CA ASN A 264 4.74 0.59 27.67
C ASN A 264 4.45 2.07 27.98
N ASN A 265 4.23 2.90 26.95
CA ASN A 265 3.90 4.32 27.15
C ASN A 265 2.45 4.48 27.56
N LEU A 266 1.52 3.71 27.00
CA LEU A 266 0.12 3.71 27.40
C LEU A 266 -0.02 3.24 28.85
N GLU A 267 0.68 2.18 29.26
CA GLU A 267 0.75 1.72 30.65
C GLU A 267 1.33 2.79 31.57
N LYS A 268 2.41 3.48 31.18
CA LYS A 268 3.00 4.55 32.00
C LYS A 268 2.10 5.79 32.08
N ASP A 269 1.52 6.22 30.98
CA ASP A 269 0.68 7.42 30.93
C ASP A 269 -0.65 7.15 31.63
N THR A 270 -1.24 5.96 31.46
CA THR A 270 -2.40 5.55 32.28
C THR A 270 -2.02 5.37 33.74
N GLU A 271 -0.86 4.79 34.09
CA GLU A 271 -0.47 4.64 35.50
C GLU A 271 -0.16 6.00 36.15
N VAL A 272 0.42 6.95 35.42
CA VAL A 272 0.73 8.32 35.89
C VAL A 272 -0.53 9.17 35.97
N ASP A 273 -1.38 9.17 34.95
CA ASP A 273 -2.65 9.89 34.97
C ASP A 273 -3.64 9.26 35.96
N PHE A 274 -3.65 7.94 36.10
CA PHE A 274 -4.44 7.27 37.13
C PHE A 274 -3.86 7.57 38.51
N LYS A 275 -2.55 7.47 38.77
CA LYS A 275 -2.00 7.87 40.10
C LYS A 275 -2.23 9.34 40.43
N ASN A 276 -2.20 10.24 39.45
CA ASN A 276 -2.37 11.67 39.69
C ASN A 276 -3.85 12.09 39.81
N ASN A 277 -4.73 11.57 38.95
CA ASN A 277 -6.16 11.88 38.99
C ASN A 277 -6.88 11.05 40.06
N PHE A 278 -6.58 9.75 40.19
CA PHE A 278 -7.21 8.88 41.19
C PHE A 278 -6.82 9.30 42.63
N LYS A 279 -5.62 9.85 42.86
CA LYS A 279 -5.22 10.36 44.20
C LYS A 279 -5.86 11.71 44.55
N ASN A 280 -6.20 12.52 43.53
CA ASN A 280 -6.96 13.75 43.71
C ASN A 280 -8.47 13.50 43.85
N ASP A 281 -9.02 12.53 43.12
CA ASP A 281 -10.45 12.23 43.10
C ASP A 281 -10.87 11.29 44.25
N LEU A 282 -10.04 10.33 44.68
CA LEU A 282 -10.30 9.51 45.88
C LEU A 282 -10.38 10.32 47.16
N LYS A 283 -9.78 11.52 47.19
CA LYS A 283 -9.83 12.36 48.38
C LYS A 283 -11.21 13.00 48.56
N ASN A 284 -12.04 13.05 47.51
CA ASN A 284 -13.26 13.84 47.51
C ASN A 284 -14.56 13.07 47.37
N ASN A 285 -14.63 11.84 46.87
CA ASN A 285 -15.89 11.08 46.88
C ASN A 285 -15.66 9.61 46.52
N PHE A 286 -16.53 8.72 47.01
CA PHE A 286 -16.73 7.35 46.53
C PHE A 286 -15.76 6.24 47.02
N GLN A 287 -15.96 5.77 48.25
CA GLN A 287 -15.31 4.53 48.71
C GLN A 287 -16.14 3.24 48.69
N ASN A 288 -17.43 3.23 48.30
CA ASN A 288 -18.23 1.99 48.42
C ASN A 288 -19.10 1.59 47.21
N LYS A 289 -19.08 2.30 46.08
CA LYS A 289 -19.98 1.99 44.93
C LYS A 289 -19.32 1.59 43.60
N VAL A 290 -18.01 1.77 43.44
CA VAL A 290 -17.36 1.64 42.11
C VAL A 290 -16.87 0.22 41.81
N LYS A 291 -16.58 -0.60 42.82
CA LYS A 291 -15.94 -1.91 42.60
C LYS A 291 -16.80 -2.90 41.79
N ASN A 292 -18.13 -2.85 41.93
CA ASN A 292 -19.03 -3.77 41.20
C ASN A 292 -19.48 -3.27 39.82
N ILE A 293 -19.34 -1.97 39.52
CA ILE A 293 -19.79 -1.38 38.25
C ILE A 293 -18.67 -1.45 37.20
N PHE A 294 -17.40 -1.35 37.63
CA PHE A 294 -16.27 -1.26 36.71
C PHE A 294 -15.85 -2.61 36.11
N GLU A 295 -15.89 -3.70 36.87
CA GLU A 295 -15.44 -5.02 36.39
C GLU A 295 -16.44 -5.67 35.41
N ASN A 296 -17.73 -5.30 35.42
CA ASN A 296 -18.74 -5.97 34.59
C ASN A 296 -19.11 -5.23 33.29
N ASN A 297 -18.88 -3.92 33.21
CA ASN A 297 -19.33 -3.13 32.06
C ASN A 297 -18.20 -2.80 31.08
N PHE A 298 -16.95 -2.62 31.54
CA PHE A 298 -15.87 -2.21 30.64
C PHE A 298 -15.39 -3.32 29.71
N GLU A 299 -15.29 -4.56 30.20
CA GLU A 299 -14.95 -5.72 29.37
C GLU A 299 -16.04 -6.05 28.36
N LYS A 300 -17.31 -5.99 28.77
CA LYS A 300 -18.44 -6.29 27.86
C LYS A 300 -18.60 -5.24 26.76
N ASP A 301 -18.44 -3.96 27.06
CA ASP A 301 -18.69 -2.90 26.07
C ASP A 301 -17.56 -2.79 25.05
N THR A 302 -16.30 -3.06 25.44
CA THR A 302 -15.20 -3.16 24.46
C THR A 302 -15.30 -4.44 23.62
N GLU A 303 -15.65 -5.57 24.22
CA GLU A 303 -15.74 -6.84 23.48
C GLU A 303 -16.93 -6.85 22.51
N VAL A 304 -18.06 -6.22 22.86
CA VAL A 304 -19.25 -6.09 21.98
C VAL A 304 -19.03 -5.10 20.84
N TYR A 305 -18.30 -4.00 21.07
CA TYR A 305 -17.97 -3.04 20.01
C TYR A 305 -16.99 -3.64 18.97
N PHE A 306 -16.04 -4.47 19.41
CA PHE A 306 -15.14 -5.18 18.51
C PHE A 306 -15.80 -6.37 17.79
N LYS A 307 -16.78 -7.05 18.41
CA LYS A 307 -17.43 -8.25 17.83
C LYS A 307 -18.34 -7.98 16.64
N ASN A 308 -19.09 -6.87 16.65
CA ASN A 308 -20.18 -6.68 15.69
C ASN A 308 -19.79 -5.89 14.43
N ASN A 309 -18.60 -5.30 14.41
CA ASN A 309 -18.21 -4.30 13.42
C ASN A 309 -17.11 -4.77 12.45
N LEU A 310 -16.37 -5.85 12.74
CA LEU A 310 -15.05 -6.05 12.12
C LEU A 310 -15.03 -6.52 10.66
N GLU A 311 -16.07 -7.17 10.13
CA GLU A 311 -16.12 -7.60 8.71
C GLU A 311 -16.92 -6.66 7.81
N LYS A 312 -18.08 -6.18 8.27
CA LYS A 312 -18.87 -5.20 7.50
C LYS A 312 -18.25 -3.80 7.54
N ASP A 313 -17.59 -3.43 8.64
CA ASP A 313 -16.98 -2.11 8.71
C ASP A 313 -15.60 -2.09 8.07
N THR A 314 -14.90 -3.20 7.78
CA THR A 314 -13.61 -3.12 7.05
C THR A 314 -13.76 -2.82 5.56
N GLU A 315 -14.83 -3.32 4.92
CA GLU A 315 -15.19 -2.93 3.55
C GLU A 315 -15.64 -1.45 3.53
N VAL A 316 -16.59 -1.09 4.40
CA VAL A 316 -17.15 0.27 4.48
C VAL A 316 -16.12 1.31 4.95
N TYR A 317 -15.22 0.96 5.88
CA TYR A 317 -14.18 1.87 6.37
C TYR A 317 -13.15 2.18 5.30
N PHE A 318 -12.77 1.21 4.47
CA PHE A 318 -11.78 1.46 3.43
C PHE A 318 -12.35 2.17 2.21
N GLU A 319 -13.60 1.88 1.83
CA GLU A 319 -14.31 2.64 0.80
C GLU A 319 -14.42 4.13 1.16
N ASN A 320 -14.53 4.44 2.47
CA ASN A 320 -14.54 5.80 2.98
C ASN A 320 -13.14 6.39 3.24
N ASN A 321 -12.07 5.59 3.22
CA ASN A 321 -10.70 5.99 3.53
C ASN A 321 -9.72 5.64 2.39
N LEU A 322 -10.14 5.74 1.13
CA LEU A 322 -9.23 5.69 -0.01
C LEU A 322 -8.32 6.93 0.03
N GLU A 323 -7.08 6.74 0.45
CA GLU A 323 -6.10 7.81 0.65
C GLU A 323 -5.22 8.02 -0.60
N SER A 324 -5.05 6.98 -1.42
CA SER A 324 -4.09 6.96 -2.52
C SER A 324 -4.65 6.30 -3.77
N ASP A 325 -4.00 6.55 -4.93
CA ASP A 325 -4.34 5.85 -6.16
C ASP A 325 -4.11 4.33 -5.99
N GLU A 326 -3.07 3.90 -5.29
CA GLU A 326 -2.72 2.49 -5.17
C GLU A 326 -3.76 1.63 -4.45
N ASP A 327 -4.61 2.25 -3.62
CA ASP A 327 -5.64 1.55 -2.86
C ASP A 327 -6.64 0.80 -3.76
N PHE A 328 -6.86 1.29 -5.00
CA PHE A 328 -7.71 0.63 -6.01
C PHE A 328 -7.13 -0.69 -6.53
N LEU A 329 -5.82 -0.92 -6.41
CA LEU A 329 -5.22 -2.22 -6.75
C LEU A 329 -5.71 -3.32 -5.82
N TYR A 330 -6.13 -2.93 -4.61
CA TYR A 330 -6.48 -3.86 -3.54
C TYR A 330 -7.97 -3.86 -3.19
N LEU A 331 -8.82 -3.51 -4.14
CA LEU A 331 -10.27 -3.67 -4.04
C LEU A 331 -10.75 -4.90 -4.82
N GLU A 332 -11.90 -5.43 -4.43
CA GLU A 332 -12.58 -6.45 -5.21
C GLU A 332 -13.10 -5.81 -6.51
N LYS A 333 -12.48 -6.23 -7.62
CA LYS A 333 -12.78 -5.75 -8.96
C LYS A 333 -14.02 -6.49 -9.46
N ASP A 334 -14.74 -5.88 -10.40
CA ASP A 334 -15.97 -6.41 -11.02
C ASP A 334 -17.28 -6.28 -10.21
N THR A 335 -17.29 -5.45 -9.17
CA THR A 335 -18.54 -5.01 -8.53
C THR A 335 -19.00 -3.67 -9.10
N GLU A 336 -20.30 -3.42 -9.17
CA GLU A 336 -20.80 -2.09 -9.57
C GLU A 336 -20.36 -1.02 -8.57
N LEU A 337 -20.24 -1.40 -7.29
CA LEU A 337 -19.70 -0.57 -6.22
C LEU A 337 -18.26 -0.13 -6.48
N TYR A 338 -17.41 -1.02 -7.02
CA TYR A 338 -16.05 -0.67 -7.43
C TYR A 338 -16.05 0.44 -8.49
N PHE A 339 -16.84 0.28 -9.55
CA PHE A 339 -16.92 1.26 -10.63
C PHE A 339 -17.50 2.59 -10.17
N GLU A 340 -18.52 2.56 -9.31
CA GLU A 340 -19.12 3.76 -8.72
C GLU A 340 -18.12 4.51 -7.84
N THR A 341 -17.43 3.80 -6.95
CA THR A 341 -16.40 4.36 -6.07
C THR A 341 -15.27 4.97 -6.87
N PHE A 342 -14.80 4.27 -7.91
CA PHE A 342 -13.72 4.76 -8.75
C PHE A 342 -14.13 6.01 -9.52
N ARG A 343 -15.34 6.02 -10.10
CA ARG A 343 -15.91 7.18 -10.79
C ARG A 343 -16.03 8.39 -9.87
N ARG A 344 -16.57 8.21 -8.66
CA ARG A 344 -16.68 9.29 -7.64
C ARG A 344 -15.32 9.87 -7.27
N PHE A 345 -14.32 9.01 -7.09
CA PHE A 345 -12.93 9.42 -6.83
C PHE A 345 -12.36 10.27 -7.98
N PHE A 346 -12.59 9.87 -9.24
CA PHE A 346 -12.12 10.64 -10.38
C PHE A 346 -12.77 12.02 -10.48
N ILE A 347 -14.10 12.09 -10.28
CA ILE A 347 -14.85 13.34 -10.29
C ILE A 347 -14.31 14.29 -9.23
N SER A 348 -14.13 13.82 -8.00
CA SER A 348 -13.67 14.65 -6.89
C SER A 348 -12.20 15.09 -7.04
N LYS A 349 -11.30 14.16 -7.36
CA LYS A 349 -9.85 14.42 -7.45
C LYS A 349 -9.47 15.25 -8.66
N TYR A 350 -10.09 14.99 -9.82
CA TYR A 350 -9.71 15.61 -11.09
C TYR A 350 -10.68 16.71 -11.55
N LEU A 351 -11.76 16.97 -10.81
CA LEU A 351 -12.80 17.94 -11.14
C LEU A 351 -13.41 17.67 -12.53
N LEU A 352 -13.74 16.41 -12.79
CA LEU A 352 -14.33 15.95 -14.04
C LEU A 352 -15.86 16.04 -13.99
N GLU A 353 -16.49 16.13 -15.16
CA GLU A 353 -17.93 15.98 -15.28
C GLU A 353 -18.32 14.51 -15.10
N ASP A 354 -19.47 14.33 -14.45
CA ASP A 354 -20.03 13.01 -14.23
C ASP A 354 -20.78 12.52 -15.47
N ASP A 355 -20.06 12.03 -16.47
CA ASP A 355 -20.63 11.63 -17.76
C ASP A 355 -20.41 10.15 -18.12
N LYS A 356 -21.17 9.69 -19.13
CA LYS A 356 -21.09 8.31 -19.63
C LYS A 356 -19.74 7.98 -20.27
N TYR A 357 -18.98 8.98 -20.71
CA TYR A 357 -17.69 8.77 -21.34
C TYR A 357 -16.63 8.42 -20.29
N LEU A 358 -16.61 9.09 -19.14
CA LEU A 358 -15.76 8.73 -18.00
C LEU A 358 -16.02 7.28 -17.56
N GLU A 359 -17.29 6.89 -17.41
CA GLU A 359 -17.65 5.52 -17.04
C GLU A 359 -17.16 4.50 -18.08
N LYS A 360 -17.41 4.77 -19.37
CA LYS A 360 -16.90 3.96 -20.49
C LYS A 360 -15.38 3.80 -20.42
N LEU A 361 -14.63 4.87 -20.16
CA LEU A 361 -13.18 4.83 -20.08
C LEU A 361 -12.67 3.98 -18.90
N ILE A 362 -13.28 4.12 -17.71
CA ILE A 362 -12.91 3.31 -16.53
C ILE A 362 -13.13 1.83 -16.84
N ARG A 363 -14.31 1.46 -17.36
CA ARG A 363 -14.64 0.07 -17.72
C ARG A 363 -13.74 -0.49 -18.81
N ASN A 364 -13.42 0.31 -19.83
CA ASN A 364 -12.53 -0.11 -20.90
C ASN A 364 -11.09 -0.32 -20.41
N ARG A 365 -10.60 0.54 -19.50
CA ARG A 365 -9.30 0.33 -18.87
C ARG A 365 -9.26 -0.98 -18.09
N GLU A 366 -10.29 -1.27 -17.29
CA GLU A 366 -10.41 -2.54 -16.56
C GLU A 366 -10.41 -3.73 -17.50
N ALA A 367 -11.25 -3.73 -18.53
CA ALA A 367 -11.34 -4.83 -19.48
C ALA A 367 -10.00 -5.09 -20.19
N VAL A 368 -9.31 -4.03 -20.60
CA VAL A 368 -7.98 -4.14 -21.23
C VAL A 368 -6.95 -4.67 -20.23
N ALA A 369 -6.97 -4.20 -18.98
CA ALA A 369 -6.08 -4.65 -17.92
C ALA A 369 -6.28 -6.15 -17.62
N LEU A 370 -7.54 -6.58 -17.45
CA LEU A 370 -7.93 -7.97 -17.22
C LEU A 370 -7.51 -8.87 -18.38
N ASN A 371 -7.84 -8.50 -19.62
CA ASN A 371 -7.56 -9.32 -20.81
C ASN A 371 -6.06 -9.51 -21.07
N ASN A 372 -5.22 -8.58 -20.61
CA ASN A 372 -3.76 -8.65 -20.76
C ASN A 372 -3.05 -9.16 -19.50
N ASN A 373 -3.79 -9.41 -18.41
CA ASN A 373 -3.26 -9.66 -17.07
C ASN A 373 -2.22 -8.61 -16.64
N GLU A 374 -2.57 -7.35 -16.79
CA GLU A 374 -1.71 -6.21 -16.47
C GLU A 374 -2.41 -5.26 -15.49
N SER A 375 -1.64 -4.48 -14.76
CA SER A 375 -2.22 -3.49 -13.84
C SER A 375 -2.98 -2.41 -14.60
N ILE A 376 -4.04 -1.90 -13.98
CA ILE A 376 -4.77 -0.74 -14.51
C ILE A 376 -3.85 0.48 -14.67
N TYR A 377 -2.82 0.62 -13.82
CA TYR A 377 -1.82 1.70 -13.93
C TYR A 377 -0.82 1.47 -15.06
N TYR A 378 -0.53 0.21 -15.39
CA TYR A 378 0.28 -0.12 -16.56
C TYR A 378 -0.49 0.15 -17.86
N VAL A 379 -1.79 -0.15 -17.89
CA VAL A 379 -2.63 0.23 -19.02
C VAL A 379 -2.67 1.75 -19.14
N MET A 380 -3.21 2.44 -18.15
CA MET A 380 -3.31 3.90 -18.16
C MET A 380 -3.41 4.42 -16.73
N THR A 381 -2.48 5.27 -16.32
CA THR A 381 -2.51 5.91 -15.00
C THR A 381 -3.81 6.70 -14.81
N ASN A 382 -4.25 6.89 -13.56
CA ASN A 382 -5.45 7.70 -13.28
C ASN A 382 -5.36 9.09 -13.90
N ASP A 383 -4.15 9.60 -13.85
CA ASP A 383 -3.75 10.89 -14.29
C ASP A 383 -3.79 11.04 -15.83
N GLN A 384 -3.54 9.97 -16.60
CA GLN A 384 -3.74 9.91 -18.06
C GLN A 384 -5.22 9.70 -18.41
N LEU A 385 -5.92 8.82 -17.67
CA LEU A 385 -7.34 8.56 -17.86
C LEU A 385 -8.17 9.83 -17.65
N ALA A 386 -7.84 10.63 -16.64
CA ALA A 386 -8.50 11.90 -16.36
C ALA A 386 -8.29 12.93 -17.48
N ILE A 387 -7.08 12.98 -18.06
CA ILE A 387 -6.81 13.85 -19.22
C ILE A 387 -7.66 13.40 -20.42
N ASN A 388 -7.72 12.10 -20.70
CA ASN A 388 -8.56 11.58 -21.78
C ASN A 388 -10.05 11.89 -21.53
N ALA A 389 -10.56 11.63 -20.32
CA ALA A 389 -11.94 11.93 -19.96
C ALA A 389 -12.28 13.42 -20.14
N LYS A 390 -11.36 14.31 -19.78
CA LYS A 390 -11.53 15.76 -19.90
C LYS A 390 -11.56 16.25 -21.34
N TYR A 391 -10.68 15.74 -22.20
CA TYR A 391 -10.49 16.25 -23.56
C TYR A 391 -11.17 15.40 -24.64
N LYS A 392 -11.73 14.23 -24.28
CA LYS A 392 -12.48 13.33 -25.16
C LYS A 392 -11.72 13.00 -26.44
N PHE A 393 -10.58 12.33 -26.26
CA PHE A 393 -9.67 12.01 -27.36
C PHE A 393 -10.36 11.17 -28.44
N LYS A 394 -10.12 11.50 -29.70
CA LYS A 394 -10.73 10.83 -30.87
C LYS A 394 -9.72 10.03 -31.66
N ASN A 395 -8.44 10.33 -31.54
CA ASN A 395 -7.37 9.69 -32.26
C ASN A 395 -6.05 9.71 -31.46
N GLU A 396 -5.00 9.11 -32.02
CA GLU A 396 -3.68 9.05 -31.37
C GLU A 396 -3.02 10.44 -31.26
N GLU A 397 -3.29 11.34 -32.22
CA GLU A 397 -2.72 12.69 -32.22
C GLU A 397 -3.19 13.51 -31.01
N ASP A 398 -4.42 13.28 -30.55
CA ASP A 398 -4.94 13.91 -29.33
C ASP A 398 -4.15 13.49 -28.09
N PHE A 399 -3.74 12.23 -27.98
CA PHE A 399 -2.90 11.76 -26.87
C PHE A 399 -1.53 12.46 -26.88
N ILE A 400 -0.91 12.59 -28.07
CA ILE A 400 0.38 13.27 -28.25
C ILE A 400 0.25 14.76 -27.92
N LYS A 401 -0.79 15.42 -28.44
CA LYS A 401 -1.04 16.85 -28.25
C LYS A 401 -1.21 17.26 -26.79
N HIS A 402 -1.71 16.34 -25.97
CA HIS A 402 -2.00 16.58 -24.56
C HIS A 402 -0.99 15.92 -23.62
N ASP A 403 0.19 15.54 -24.13
CA ASP A 403 1.26 14.88 -23.38
C ASP A 403 0.78 13.65 -22.57
N ALA A 404 -0.29 13.01 -23.06
CA ALA A 404 -0.85 11.81 -22.47
C ALA A 404 -0.09 10.61 -23.03
N MET A 405 1.11 10.37 -22.52
CA MET A 405 1.90 9.21 -22.92
C MET A 405 1.08 7.92 -22.73
N THR A 406 0.97 7.13 -23.77
CA THR A 406 0.19 5.89 -23.75
C THR A 406 1.12 4.68 -23.66
N SER A 407 0.75 3.73 -22.81
CA SER A 407 1.41 2.42 -22.80
C SER A 407 1.25 1.73 -24.16
N SER A 408 2.14 0.77 -24.46
CA SER A 408 2.02 -0.07 -25.66
C SER A 408 0.65 -0.74 -25.75
N ILE A 409 0.08 -1.14 -24.61
CA ILE A 409 -1.25 -1.76 -24.53
C ILE A 409 -2.35 -0.78 -24.94
N VAL A 410 -2.31 0.47 -24.49
CA VAL A 410 -3.29 1.48 -24.92
C VAL A 410 -3.18 1.73 -26.42
N LYS A 411 -1.97 1.77 -26.98
CA LYS A 411 -1.78 1.93 -28.43
C LYS A 411 -2.39 0.78 -29.23
N GLN A 412 -2.20 -0.46 -28.77
CA GLN A 412 -2.80 -1.64 -29.38
C GLN A 412 -4.32 -1.69 -29.25
N ASN A 413 -4.87 -1.05 -28.20
CA ASN A 413 -6.29 -1.05 -27.85
C ASN A 413 -6.93 0.33 -28.02
N LEU A 414 -6.38 1.18 -28.89
CA LEU A 414 -6.74 2.61 -28.95
C LEU A 414 -8.22 2.84 -29.23
N ASN A 415 -8.88 1.95 -29.97
CA ASN A 415 -10.31 2.05 -30.28
C ASN A 415 -11.21 1.96 -29.04
N PHE A 416 -10.75 1.34 -27.94
CA PHE A 416 -11.48 1.33 -26.68
C PHE A 416 -11.38 2.67 -25.93
N PHE A 417 -10.39 3.51 -26.24
CA PHE A 417 -10.11 4.74 -25.48
C PHE A 417 -10.47 6.02 -26.24
N LYS A 418 -11.20 5.91 -27.36
CA LYS A 418 -11.70 7.04 -28.15
C LYS A 418 -13.17 7.32 -27.82
N ASP A 419 -13.56 8.59 -27.87
CA ASP A 419 -14.96 9.05 -27.74
C ASP A 419 -15.89 8.44 -28.80
#